data_AF-A0A3M2A045-F1
#
_entry.id   AF-A0A3M2A045-F1
#
_cell.length_a   1.000
_cell.length_b   1.000
_cell.length_c   1.000
_cell.angle_alpha   90.00
_cell.angle_beta   90.00
_cell.angle_gamma   90.00
#
_symmetry.space_group_name_H-M   'P 1'
#
loop_
_entity.id
_entity.type
_entity.pdbx_description
1 polymer ?
#
loop_
_entity_poly.entity_id
_entity_poly.type
_entity_poly.pdbx_seq_one_letter_code
_entity_poly.pdbx_strand_id
1 'polypeptide(L)'
;MITEDIIWEEVWPVVERLIQATLAEDNNQIAALVMPGEQAADMLDLFGFAVFDILLKTVLGRERLGLSRAIEADNGRFVFIEYAWPDPASPDNSYTAADVVSVKLTRHQNQWHIVEINPATADLPLTGPRARGILTTSKILSEKDKVPAEPWILPIALYAGLLQLPLQPTAMQDPVEELLLPGLQHRTYGVMSLIRARRLWRDFRKVATPSLEKPAAWAAAVEFIMNEQNMRDLTQAAVGKQYKVGLASLVPRIKQIKKALNIQGLDERYTDIQSTQIVYKDDHQHNNGES
;
A
#
# COMPACT_ATOMS: atom_id res chain seq x y z
N MET A 1 -17.01 0.88 -19.81
CA MET A 1 -17.10 2.32 -20.05
C MET A 1 -17.87 2.94 -18.90
N ILE A 2 -17.13 3.59 -18.02
CA ILE A 2 -17.66 4.32 -16.89
C ILE A 2 -18.14 5.69 -17.35
N THR A 3 -19.36 6.07 -16.97
CA THR A 3 -19.96 7.37 -17.28
C THR A 3 -19.77 8.32 -16.11
N GLU A 4 -19.91 9.62 -16.38
CA GLU A 4 -19.90 10.65 -15.33
C GLU A 4 -20.96 10.38 -14.25
N ASP A 5 -22.17 9.97 -14.64
CA ASP A 5 -23.24 9.60 -13.71
C ASP A 5 -22.80 8.46 -12.77
N ILE A 6 -22.15 7.41 -13.31
CA ILE A 6 -21.65 6.29 -12.48
C ILE A 6 -20.58 6.79 -11.50
N ILE A 7 -19.71 7.71 -11.93
CA ILE A 7 -18.68 8.28 -11.05
C ILE A 7 -19.33 9.01 -9.87
N TRP A 8 -20.27 9.93 -10.13
CA TRP A 8 -20.84 10.76 -9.09
C TRP A 8 -21.87 10.04 -8.21
N GLU A 9 -22.68 9.14 -8.78
CA GLU A 9 -23.79 8.50 -8.06
C GLU A 9 -23.40 7.15 -7.43
N GLU A 10 -22.41 6.45 -7.97
CA GLU A 10 -22.04 5.10 -7.48
C GLU A 10 -20.63 5.02 -6.89
N VAL A 11 -19.61 5.59 -7.54
CA VAL A 11 -18.20 5.38 -7.16
C VAL A 11 -17.73 6.38 -6.11
N TRP A 12 -17.89 7.68 -6.37
CA TRP A 12 -17.49 8.76 -5.48
C TRP A 12 -18.11 8.61 -4.06
N PRO A 13 -19.39 8.25 -3.90
CA PRO A 13 -19.98 8.05 -2.58
C PRO A 13 -19.33 6.92 -1.76
N VAL A 14 -18.63 5.97 -2.39
CA VAL A 14 -17.85 4.96 -1.65
C VAL A 14 -16.58 5.59 -1.06
N VAL A 15 -15.89 6.44 -1.82
CA VAL A 15 -14.70 7.17 -1.36
C VAL A 15 -15.07 8.17 -0.27
N GLU A 16 -16.17 8.92 -0.44
CA GLU A 16 -16.66 9.84 0.57
C GLU A 16 -17.02 9.13 1.87
N ARG A 17 -17.76 8.02 1.81
CA ARG A 17 -18.08 7.22 3.00
C ARG A 17 -16.83 6.69 3.70
N LEU A 18 -15.78 6.34 2.95
CA LEU A 18 -14.51 5.92 3.52
C LEU A 18 -13.81 7.06 4.28
N ILE A 19 -13.81 8.28 3.72
CA ILE A 19 -13.29 9.48 4.37
C ILE A 19 -14.08 9.77 5.65
N GLN A 20 -15.42 9.76 5.59
CA GLN A 20 -16.26 10.00 6.76
C GLN A 20 -16.06 8.93 7.85
N ALA A 21 -15.99 7.66 7.48
CA ALA A 21 -15.73 6.58 8.42
C ALA A 21 -14.34 6.70 9.08
N THR A 22 -13.34 7.18 8.33
CA THR A 22 -11.98 7.44 8.85
C THR A 22 -12.00 8.59 9.85
N LEU A 23 -12.67 9.70 9.55
CA LEU A 23 -12.83 10.85 10.45
C LEU A 23 -13.62 10.49 11.71
N ALA A 24 -14.58 9.55 11.61
CA ALA A 24 -15.35 9.03 12.73
C ALA A 24 -14.64 7.91 13.51
N GLU A 25 -13.42 7.52 13.09
CA GLU A 25 -12.65 6.40 13.66
C GLU A 25 -13.39 5.05 13.65
N ASP A 26 -14.32 4.85 12.71
CA ASP A 26 -15.19 3.67 12.63
C ASP A 26 -14.58 2.55 11.78
N ASN A 27 -13.82 1.68 12.43
CA ASN A 27 -13.23 0.51 11.79
C ASN A 27 -14.27 -0.43 11.13
N ASN A 28 -15.49 -0.54 11.67
CA ASN A 28 -16.50 -1.45 11.13
C ASN A 28 -17.06 -0.91 9.81
N GLN A 29 -17.29 0.40 9.76
CA GLN A 29 -17.73 1.04 8.53
C GLN A 29 -16.62 1.01 7.46
N ILE A 30 -15.36 1.23 7.83
CA ILE A 30 -14.23 1.06 6.89
C ILE A 30 -14.16 -0.39 6.39
N ALA A 31 -14.30 -1.38 7.27
CA ALA A 31 -14.28 -2.80 6.92
C ALA A 31 -15.36 -3.18 5.88
N ALA A 32 -16.53 -2.54 5.94
CA ALA A 32 -17.61 -2.77 4.97
C ALA A 32 -17.33 -2.18 3.58
N LEU A 33 -16.41 -1.22 3.46
CA LEU A 33 -16.09 -0.52 2.22
C LEU A 33 -14.88 -1.11 1.49
N VAL A 34 -13.98 -1.79 2.20
CA VAL A 34 -12.76 -2.37 1.62
C VAL A 34 -13.01 -3.76 1.05
N MET A 35 -12.28 -4.11 -0.02
CA MET A 35 -12.36 -5.43 -0.64
C MET A 35 -11.54 -6.44 0.17
N PRO A 36 -12.15 -7.54 0.68
CA PRO A 36 -11.42 -8.54 1.46
C PRO A 36 -10.26 -9.16 0.67
N GLY A 37 -9.11 -9.31 1.33
CA GLY A 37 -7.88 -9.85 0.72
C GLY A 37 -7.11 -8.86 -0.17
N GLU A 38 -7.60 -7.63 -0.33
CA GLU A 38 -6.90 -6.57 -1.04
C GLU A 38 -6.12 -5.64 -0.09
N GLN A 39 -5.31 -4.75 -0.66
CA GLN A 39 -4.35 -3.93 0.08
C GLN A 39 -5.01 -3.07 1.17
N ALA A 40 -6.15 -2.43 0.88
CA ALA A 40 -6.84 -1.60 1.86
C ALA A 40 -7.36 -2.41 3.06
N ALA A 41 -7.91 -3.61 2.81
CA ALA A 41 -8.33 -4.51 3.90
C ALA A 41 -7.12 -4.98 4.71
N ASP A 42 -6.00 -5.31 4.06
CA ASP A 42 -4.78 -5.69 4.77
C ASP A 42 -4.23 -4.56 5.66
N MET A 43 -4.29 -3.31 5.20
CA MET A 43 -3.94 -2.10 5.97
C MET A 43 -4.82 -1.98 7.22
N LEU A 44 -6.14 -2.11 7.05
CA LEU A 44 -7.10 -2.04 8.16
C LEU A 44 -6.82 -3.11 9.21
N ASP A 45 -6.61 -4.36 8.78
CA ASP A 45 -6.31 -5.48 9.66
C ASP A 45 -5.02 -5.28 10.46
N LEU A 46 -4.02 -4.58 9.90
CA LEU A 46 -2.76 -4.33 10.59
C LEU A 46 -2.85 -3.15 11.57
N PHE A 47 -3.52 -2.07 11.19
CA PHE A 47 -3.34 -0.77 11.86
C PHE A 47 -4.66 -0.11 12.30
N GLY A 48 -5.82 -0.60 11.85
CA GLY A 48 -7.11 0.06 12.05
C GLY A 48 -7.21 1.38 11.26
N PHE A 49 -8.14 2.25 11.65
CA PHE A 49 -8.45 3.50 10.96
C PHE A 49 -7.25 4.45 10.86
N ALA A 50 -6.31 4.42 11.81
CA ALA A 50 -5.18 5.35 11.87
C ALA A 50 -4.31 5.34 10.61
N VAL A 51 -4.22 4.21 9.91
CA VAL A 51 -3.50 4.17 8.62
C VAL A 51 -4.26 4.90 7.52
N PHE A 52 -5.60 4.84 7.52
CA PHE A 52 -6.44 5.56 6.57
C PHE A 52 -6.35 7.06 6.79
N ASP A 53 -6.23 7.51 8.05
CA ASP A 53 -6.09 8.95 8.35
C ASP A 53 -4.84 9.57 7.67
N ILE A 54 -3.76 8.78 7.61
CA ILE A 54 -2.54 9.14 6.90
C ILE A 54 -2.71 8.97 5.39
N LEU A 55 -3.19 7.82 4.91
CA LEU A 55 -3.25 7.51 3.48
C LEU A 55 -4.23 8.41 2.70
N LEU A 56 -5.38 8.72 3.31
CA LEU A 56 -6.38 9.64 2.77
C LEU A 56 -6.03 11.10 3.02
N LYS A 57 -4.98 11.36 3.80
CA LYS A 57 -4.52 12.69 4.21
C LYS A 57 -5.59 13.50 4.96
N THR A 58 -6.51 12.84 5.66
CA THR A 58 -7.50 13.53 6.51
C THR A 58 -6.84 14.20 7.71
N VAL A 59 -5.65 13.72 8.12
CA VAL A 59 -4.78 14.35 9.12
C VAL A 59 -4.38 15.80 8.78
N LEU A 60 -4.55 16.24 7.53
CA LEU A 60 -4.36 17.64 7.14
C LEU A 60 -5.39 18.59 7.77
N GLY A 61 -6.54 18.08 8.24
CA GLY A 61 -7.59 18.88 8.86
C GLY A 61 -8.25 19.88 7.91
N ARG A 62 -8.21 19.61 6.60
CA ARG A 62 -8.78 20.48 5.57
C ARG A 62 -10.25 20.16 5.34
N GLU A 63 -11.08 21.19 5.20
CA GLU A 63 -12.54 21.03 5.05
C GLU A 63 -12.98 20.88 3.59
N ARG A 64 -12.11 21.21 2.63
CA ARG A 64 -12.40 21.17 1.20
C ARG A 64 -11.56 20.12 0.51
N LEU A 65 -12.21 19.33 -0.32
CA LEU A 65 -11.58 18.42 -1.27
C LEU A 65 -12.13 18.70 -2.66
N GLY A 66 -11.34 18.37 -3.69
CA GLY A 66 -11.78 18.41 -5.08
C GLY A 66 -11.48 17.09 -5.78
N LEU A 67 -12.50 16.52 -6.46
CA LEU A 67 -12.28 15.43 -7.41
C LEU A 67 -11.46 15.97 -8.59
N SER A 68 -10.29 15.39 -8.83
CA SER A 68 -9.40 15.83 -9.91
C SER A 68 -9.52 14.98 -11.16
N ARG A 69 -9.73 13.67 -11.02
CA ARG A 69 -9.76 12.74 -12.15
C ARG A 69 -10.45 11.43 -11.78
N ALA A 70 -11.09 10.80 -12.78
CA ALA A 70 -11.53 9.41 -12.73
C ALA A 70 -10.92 8.64 -13.91
N ILE A 71 -10.42 7.43 -13.67
CA ILE A 71 -9.73 6.60 -14.68
C ILE A 71 -10.31 5.20 -14.69
N GLU A 72 -10.75 4.71 -15.85
CA GLU A 72 -11.11 3.30 -16.05
C GLU A 72 -9.86 2.50 -16.43
N ALA A 73 -9.64 1.36 -15.76
CA ALA A 73 -8.49 0.49 -16.00
C ALA A 73 -8.92 -0.98 -16.13
N ASP A 74 -8.04 -1.80 -16.74
CA ASP A 74 -8.22 -3.23 -16.95
C ASP A 74 -9.59 -3.58 -17.56
N ASN A 75 -9.95 -2.91 -18.65
CA ASN A 75 -11.22 -3.08 -19.37
C ASN A 75 -12.46 -2.89 -18.48
N GLY A 76 -12.40 -1.93 -17.55
CA GLY A 76 -13.53 -1.60 -16.67
C GLY A 76 -13.59 -2.42 -15.39
N ARG A 77 -12.61 -3.31 -15.15
CA ARG A 77 -12.51 -4.05 -13.89
C ARG A 77 -12.19 -3.14 -12.71
N PHE A 78 -11.41 -2.09 -12.95
CA PHE A 78 -11.01 -1.15 -11.92
C PHE A 78 -11.33 0.29 -12.32
N VAL A 79 -11.59 1.09 -11.29
CA VAL A 79 -11.75 2.53 -11.41
C VAL A 79 -10.80 3.18 -10.43
N PHE A 80 -10.06 4.17 -10.87
CA PHE A 80 -9.28 5.04 -10.01
C PHE A 80 -10.02 6.36 -9.84
N ILE A 81 -10.21 6.76 -8.60
CA ILE A 81 -10.66 8.10 -8.22
C ILE A 81 -9.45 8.84 -7.68
N GLU A 82 -9.13 9.98 -8.28
CA GLU A 82 -8.16 10.93 -7.75
C GLU A 82 -8.87 12.16 -7.21
N TYR A 83 -8.50 12.54 -6.00
CA TYR A 83 -8.92 13.78 -5.40
C TYR A 83 -7.74 14.46 -4.74
N ALA A 84 -7.87 15.76 -4.51
CA ALA A 84 -6.89 16.55 -3.80
C ALA A 84 -7.53 17.27 -2.63
N TRP A 85 -6.72 17.58 -1.61
CA TRP A 85 -7.06 18.54 -0.58
C TRP A 85 -6.40 19.88 -0.92
N PRO A 86 -7.08 20.87 -1.53
CA PRO A 86 -6.48 22.17 -1.82
C PRO A 86 -5.88 22.86 -0.60
N ASP A 87 -4.85 23.69 -0.83
CA ASP A 87 -4.34 24.56 0.21
C ASP A 87 -5.38 25.66 0.52
N PRO A 88 -5.91 25.76 1.75
CA PRO A 88 -6.87 26.81 2.12
C PRO A 88 -6.31 28.23 1.96
N ALA A 89 -4.98 28.40 1.99
CA ALA A 89 -4.33 29.68 1.79
C ALA A 89 -4.13 30.04 0.30
N SER A 90 -4.38 29.10 -0.61
CA SER A 90 -4.24 29.35 -2.04
C SER A 90 -5.45 30.10 -2.60
N PRO A 91 -5.25 31.22 -3.31
CA PRO A 91 -6.34 32.07 -3.82
C PRO A 91 -7.29 31.36 -4.80
N ASP A 92 -6.83 30.28 -5.46
CA ASP A 92 -7.61 29.55 -6.48
C ASP A 92 -8.01 28.13 -6.05
N ASN A 93 -7.93 27.80 -4.75
CA ASN A 93 -7.99 26.41 -4.27
C ASN A 93 -7.03 25.50 -5.05
N SER A 94 -5.82 25.99 -5.35
CA SER A 94 -4.82 25.18 -6.04
C SER A 94 -4.27 24.09 -5.13
N TYR A 95 -3.75 23.04 -5.74
CA TYR A 95 -3.13 21.91 -5.06
C TYR A 95 -1.86 21.48 -5.80
N THR A 96 -1.00 20.78 -5.09
CA THR A 96 0.23 20.19 -5.61
C THR A 96 0.14 18.67 -5.61
N ALA A 97 1.13 17.99 -6.17
CA ALA A 97 1.22 16.53 -6.09
C ALA A 97 1.26 16.00 -4.64
N ALA A 98 1.69 16.82 -3.67
CA ALA A 98 1.71 16.46 -2.26
C ALA A 98 0.30 16.37 -1.64
N ASP A 99 -0.71 16.92 -2.30
CA ASP A 99 -2.08 17.00 -1.80
C ASP A 99 -3.01 15.93 -2.40
N VAL A 100 -2.57 15.25 -3.46
CA VAL A 100 -3.37 14.29 -4.21
C VAL A 100 -3.37 12.92 -3.53
N VAL A 101 -4.52 12.25 -3.59
CA VAL A 101 -4.72 10.85 -3.21
C VAL A 101 -5.40 10.14 -4.38
N SER A 102 -4.96 8.92 -4.69
CA SER A 102 -5.64 8.02 -5.61
C SER A 102 -6.23 6.84 -4.85
N VAL A 103 -7.45 6.46 -5.23
CA VAL A 103 -8.20 5.36 -4.63
C VAL A 103 -8.60 4.43 -5.76
N LYS A 104 -8.16 3.17 -5.70
CA LYS A 104 -8.52 2.13 -6.64
C LYS A 104 -9.73 1.38 -6.11
N LEU A 105 -10.76 1.24 -6.93
CA LEU A 105 -12.00 0.54 -6.62
C LEU A 105 -12.24 -0.60 -7.61
N THR A 106 -12.96 -1.62 -7.17
CA THR A 106 -13.49 -2.68 -8.03
C THR A 106 -14.94 -2.96 -7.69
N ARG A 107 -15.69 -3.51 -8.65
CA ARG A 107 -17.08 -3.92 -8.44
C ARG A 107 -17.12 -5.40 -8.05
N HIS A 108 -17.71 -5.71 -6.91
CA HIS A 108 -17.95 -7.07 -6.44
C HIS A 108 -19.38 -7.19 -5.92
N GLN A 109 -20.11 -8.24 -6.34
CA GLN A 109 -21.53 -8.43 -5.98
C GLN A 109 -22.40 -7.18 -6.20
N ASN A 110 -22.18 -6.51 -7.33
CA ASN A 110 -22.85 -5.28 -7.74
C ASN A 110 -22.56 -4.02 -6.89
N GLN A 111 -21.65 -4.10 -5.91
CA GLN A 111 -21.22 -2.99 -5.07
C GLN A 111 -19.76 -2.61 -5.35
N TRP A 112 -19.42 -1.33 -5.19
CA TRP A 112 -18.05 -0.85 -5.29
C TRP A 112 -17.32 -1.00 -3.96
N HIS A 113 -16.10 -1.53 -4.04
CA HIS A 113 -15.22 -1.73 -2.89
C HIS A 113 -13.84 -1.13 -3.13
N ILE A 114 -13.23 -0.62 -2.07
CA ILE A 114 -11.89 -0.05 -2.06
C ILE A 114 -10.84 -1.18 -2.08
N VAL A 115 -9.99 -1.17 -3.09
CA VAL A 115 -8.90 -2.15 -3.27
C VAL A 115 -7.59 -1.61 -2.69
N GLU A 116 -7.26 -0.37 -3.06
CA GLU A 116 -6.00 0.29 -2.72
C GLU A 116 -6.23 1.79 -2.51
N ILE A 117 -5.50 2.37 -1.57
CA ILE A 117 -5.38 3.81 -1.38
C ILE A 117 -3.90 4.14 -1.50
N ASN A 118 -3.57 5.10 -2.36
CA ASN A 118 -2.21 5.57 -2.55
C ASN A 118 -2.17 7.09 -2.36
N PRO A 119 -1.33 7.63 -1.46
CA PRO A 119 -1.24 9.07 -1.16
C PRO A 119 -0.48 9.87 -2.24
N ALA A 120 -0.68 9.50 -3.51
CA ALA A 120 -0.10 10.10 -4.71
C ALA A 120 -1.04 9.87 -5.91
N THR A 121 -0.67 10.37 -7.07
CA THR A 121 -1.41 10.14 -8.32
C THR A 121 -1.31 8.67 -8.75
N ALA A 122 -2.31 8.20 -9.50
CA ALA A 122 -2.38 6.85 -10.05
C ALA A 122 -1.29 6.59 -11.11
N ASP A 123 -0.90 7.61 -11.88
CA ASP A 123 0.19 7.49 -12.87
C ASP A 123 1.55 7.31 -12.20
N LEU A 124 1.69 7.84 -10.99
CA LEU A 124 2.97 7.93 -10.32
C LEU A 124 2.75 7.63 -8.82
N PRO A 125 2.47 6.35 -8.48
CA PRO A 125 2.11 5.93 -7.14
C PRO A 125 3.31 6.04 -6.18
N LEU A 126 3.00 6.25 -4.91
CA LEU A 126 3.98 6.16 -3.84
C LEU A 126 4.26 4.67 -3.55
N THR A 127 5.54 4.31 -3.65
CA THR A 127 6.07 2.99 -3.28
C THR A 127 7.13 3.17 -2.19
N GLY A 128 7.48 2.11 -1.47
CA GLY A 128 8.53 2.15 -0.45
C GLY A 128 9.89 2.62 -1.00
N PRO A 129 10.39 2.09 -2.13
CA PRO A 129 11.62 2.61 -2.76
C PRO A 129 11.54 4.10 -3.07
N ARG A 130 10.41 4.56 -3.62
CA ARG A 130 10.22 5.97 -3.97
C ARG A 130 10.14 6.87 -2.74
N ALA A 131 9.44 6.44 -1.69
CA ALA A 131 9.35 7.16 -0.43
C ALA A 131 10.74 7.36 0.21
N ARG A 132 11.58 6.31 0.20
CA ARG A 132 12.98 6.41 0.65
C ARG A 132 13.79 7.37 -0.21
N GLY A 133 13.59 7.33 -1.53
CA GLY A 133 14.20 8.28 -2.47
C GLY A 133 13.85 9.73 -2.15
N ILE A 134 12.55 10.03 -2.02
CA ILE A 134 12.04 11.37 -1.66
C ILE A 134 12.69 11.85 -0.36
N LEU A 135 12.68 11.04 0.70
CA LEU A 135 13.28 11.43 1.99
C LEU A 135 14.78 11.66 1.91
N THR A 136 15.49 10.86 1.12
CA THR A 136 16.94 11.03 0.94
C THR A 136 17.22 12.37 0.29
N THR A 137 16.50 12.69 -0.79
CA THR A 137 16.60 13.97 -1.47
C THR A 137 16.19 15.13 -0.57
N SER A 138 15.08 15.02 0.17
CA SER A 138 14.63 16.07 1.09
C SER A 138 15.64 16.34 2.21
N LYS A 139 16.29 15.30 2.75
CA LYS A 139 17.35 15.48 3.76
C LYS A 139 18.56 16.23 3.19
N ILE A 140 19.02 15.82 2.01
CA ILE A 140 20.13 16.48 1.29
C ILE A 140 19.83 17.95 1.02
N LEU A 141 18.57 18.27 0.69
CA LEU A 141 18.12 19.64 0.41
C LEU A 141 17.80 20.45 1.67
N SER A 142 17.68 19.81 2.84
CA SER A 142 17.43 20.51 4.11
C SER A 142 18.75 20.97 4.74
N GLU A 143 18.85 22.24 5.13
CA GLU A 143 20.06 22.80 5.77
C GLU A 143 20.38 22.21 7.16
N LYS A 144 19.58 21.26 7.68
CA LYS A 144 19.67 20.75 9.05
C LYS A 144 19.57 19.22 9.20
N ASP A 145 19.65 18.43 8.12
CA ASP A 145 19.43 16.97 8.15
C ASP A 145 18.08 16.54 8.77
N LYS A 146 17.11 17.46 8.84
CA LYS A 146 15.80 17.23 9.45
C LYS A 146 14.76 16.98 8.37
N VAL A 147 13.94 15.96 8.61
CA VAL A 147 12.75 15.70 7.81
C VAL A 147 11.80 16.90 7.97
N PRO A 148 11.15 17.39 6.89
CA PRO A 148 10.19 18.48 6.97
C PRO A 148 9.09 18.18 8.00
N ALA A 149 8.62 19.20 8.72
CA ALA A 149 7.65 19.05 9.82
C ALA A 149 6.19 19.11 9.33
N GLU A 150 5.99 19.31 8.04
CA GLU A 150 4.69 19.46 7.43
C GLU A 150 3.94 18.12 7.34
N PRO A 151 2.62 18.11 7.61
CA PRO A 151 1.81 16.89 7.60
C PRO A 151 1.87 16.05 6.32
N TRP A 152 2.18 16.64 5.15
CA TRP A 152 2.31 15.91 3.88
C TRP A 152 3.43 14.86 3.90
N ILE A 153 4.37 14.94 4.86
CA ILE A 153 5.46 13.97 4.99
C ILE A 153 5.01 12.64 5.59
N LEU A 154 3.87 12.60 6.30
CA LEU A 154 3.44 11.42 7.06
C LEU A 154 3.27 10.17 6.19
N PRO A 155 2.61 10.21 5.02
CA PRO A 155 2.48 9.04 4.16
C PRO A 155 3.83 8.59 3.59
N ILE A 156 4.73 9.54 3.30
CA ILE A 156 6.10 9.24 2.84
C ILE A 156 6.88 8.55 3.96
N ALA A 157 6.83 9.07 5.18
CA ALA A 157 7.48 8.48 6.34
C ALA A 157 6.95 7.06 6.64
N LEU A 158 5.64 6.84 6.47
CA LEU A 158 4.98 5.54 6.64
C LEU A 158 5.47 4.51 5.60
N TYR A 159 5.50 4.88 4.32
CA TYR A 159 6.00 4.02 3.24
C TYR A 159 7.50 3.77 3.32
N ALA A 160 8.27 4.71 3.87
CA ALA A 160 9.69 4.56 4.07
C ALA A 160 10.06 3.75 5.32
N GLY A 161 9.12 3.54 6.25
CA GLY A 161 9.35 2.86 7.53
C GLY A 161 9.92 3.74 8.65
N LEU A 162 9.90 5.07 8.46
CA LEU A 162 10.28 6.06 9.48
C LEU A 162 9.13 6.39 10.43
N LEU A 163 7.89 6.32 9.94
CA LEU A 163 6.69 6.39 10.77
C LEU A 163 6.16 4.97 10.97
N GLN A 164 6.03 4.56 12.23
CA GLN A 164 5.56 3.23 12.60
C GLN A 164 4.26 3.37 13.37
N LEU A 165 3.17 2.89 12.76
CA LEU A 165 1.90 2.79 13.44
C LEU A 165 1.88 1.55 14.34
N PRO A 166 1.22 1.61 15.51
CA PRO A 166 1.05 0.44 16.34
C PRO A 166 0.27 -0.64 15.58
N LEU A 167 0.74 -1.89 15.67
CA LEU A 167 -0.01 -3.03 15.16
C LEU A 167 -1.25 -3.25 16.04
N GLN A 168 -2.38 -3.56 15.42
CA GLN A 168 -3.59 -3.97 16.13
C GLN A 168 -3.30 -5.25 16.95
N PRO A 169 -3.87 -5.39 18.17
CA PRO A 169 -3.69 -6.59 18.97
C PRO A 169 -4.10 -7.89 18.25
N THR A 170 -5.06 -7.79 17.34
CA THR A 170 -5.59 -8.90 16.52
C THR A 170 -4.87 -9.06 15.17
N ALA A 171 -3.85 -8.25 14.88
CA ALA A 171 -3.18 -8.25 13.58
C ALA A 171 -2.41 -9.54 13.29
N MET A 172 -1.89 -10.17 14.35
CA MET A 172 -1.07 -11.38 14.32
C MET A 172 -1.92 -12.60 14.69
N GLN A 173 -1.90 -13.62 13.83
CA GLN A 173 -2.72 -14.83 14.01
C GLN A 173 -1.94 -16.04 14.50
N ASP A 174 -0.61 -16.01 14.38
CA ASP A 174 0.24 -17.12 14.77
C ASP A 174 1.65 -16.68 15.23
N PRO A 175 2.44 -17.58 15.85
CA PRO A 175 3.77 -17.26 16.36
C PRO A 175 4.79 -16.79 15.30
N VAL A 176 4.53 -17.02 14.01
CA VAL A 176 5.39 -16.52 12.93
C VAL A 176 5.10 -15.04 12.71
N GLU A 177 3.83 -14.64 12.64
CA GLU A 177 3.42 -13.24 12.52
C GLU A 177 3.86 -12.41 13.74
N GLU A 178 3.78 -12.97 14.94
CA GLU A 178 4.23 -12.35 16.20
C GLU A 178 5.73 -12.00 16.19
N LEU A 179 6.56 -12.79 15.49
CA LEU A 179 7.99 -12.50 15.34
C LEU A 179 8.27 -11.63 14.12
N LEU A 180 7.54 -11.84 13.04
CA LEU A 180 7.76 -11.21 11.75
C LEU A 180 7.40 -9.71 11.80
N LEU A 181 6.17 -9.37 12.17
CA LEU A 181 5.67 -8.00 11.99
C LEU A 181 6.36 -6.99 12.91
N PRO A 182 6.48 -7.22 14.24
CA PRO A 182 7.25 -6.31 15.09
C PRO A 182 8.73 -6.26 14.71
N GLY A 183 9.29 -7.38 14.25
CA GLY A 183 10.67 -7.43 13.75
C GLY A 183 10.88 -6.54 12.54
N LEU A 184 9.98 -6.59 11.56
CA LEU A 184 10.00 -5.73 10.38
C LEU A 184 9.85 -4.24 10.77
N GLN A 185 8.95 -3.90 11.70
CA GLN A 185 8.88 -2.52 12.21
C GLN A 185 10.20 -2.10 12.86
N HIS A 186 10.75 -2.91 13.77
CA HIS A 186 12.00 -2.58 14.44
C HIS A 186 13.18 -2.35 13.46
N ARG A 187 13.17 -3.04 12.32
CA ARG A 187 14.15 -2.89 11.22
C ARG A 187 13.74 -1.86 10.16
N THR A 188 12.82 -0.95 10.51
CA THR A 188 12.36 0.20 9.70
C THR A 188 11.87 -0.18 8.31
N TYR A 189 11.21 -1.33 8.19
CA TYR A 189 10.47 -1.67 6.98
C TYR A 189 9.21 -0.81 6.88
N GLY A 190 8.92 -0.34 5.67
CA GLY A 190 7.73 0.45 5.38
C GLY A 190 6.46 -0.37 5.38
N VAL A 191 5.32 0.33 5.44
CA VAL A 191 3.99 -0.28 5.55
C VAL A 191 3.71 -1.37 4.50
N MET A 192 4.13 -1.14 3.25
CA MET A 192 3.92 -2.11 2.17
C MET A 192 4.72 -3.40 2.38
N SER A 193 5.95 -3.32 2.92
CA SER A 193 6.74 -4.50 3.25
C SER A 193 6.07 -5.35 4.33
N LEU A 194 5.42 -4.74 5.32
CA LEU A 194 4.69 -5.46 6.36
C LEU A 194 3.50 -6.23 5.77
N ILE A 195 2.69 -5.55 4.96
CA ILE A 195 1.51 -6.15 4.30
C ILE A 195 1.92 -7.31 3.41
N ARG A 196 2.90 -7.07 2.53
CA ARG A 196 3.36 -8.08 1.56
C ARG A 196 4.00 -9.28 2.26
N ALA A 197 4.76 -9.06 3.34
CA ALA A 197 5.34 -10.15 4.14
C ALA A 197 4.27 -10.98 4.84
N ARG A 198 3.25 -10.33 5.44
CA ARG A 198 2.11 -11.04 6.04
C ARG A 198 1.34 -11.84 4.99
N ARG A 199 1.03 -11.22 3.85
CA ARG A 199 0.33 -11.87 2.74
C ARG A 199 1.10 -13.09 2.24
N LEU A 200 2.40 -12.96 2.03
CA LEU A 200 3.28 -14.06 1.64
C LEU A 200 3.19 -15.25 2.61
N TRP A 201 3.22 -14.97 3.91
CA TRP A 201 3.08 -16.01 4.94
C TRP A 201 1.69 -16.66 4.93
N ARG A 202 0.63 -15.86 4.91
CA ARG A 202 -0.76 -16.36 4.92
C ARG A 202 -1.08 -17.16 3.67
N ASP A 203 -0.64 -16.71 2.50
CA ASP A 203 -0.85 -17.44 1.26
C ASP A 203 -0.11 -18.78 1.27
N PHE A 204 1.11 -18.83 1.82
CA PHE A 204 1.80 -20.10 2.03
C PHE A 204 1.02 -21.03 2.96
N ARG A 205 0.46 -20.50 4.06
CA ARG A 205 -0.35 -21.26 5.03
C ARG A 205 -1.68 -21.77 4.45
N LYS A 206 -2.23 -21.14 3.41
CA LYS A 206 -3.43 -21.63 2.71
C LYS A 206 -3.15 -22.89 1.89
N VAL A 207 -1.93 -23.04 1.37
CA VAL A 207 -1.56 -24.15 0.48
C VAL A 207 -0.65 -25.19 1.14
N ALA A 208 -0.14 -24.91 2.33
CA ALA A 208 0.75 -25.80 3.08
C ALA A 208 0.44 -25.78 4.58
N THR A 209 0.78 -26.88 5.26
CA THR A 209 0.62 -27.03 6.72
C THR A 209 1.99 -27.12 7.41
N PRO A 210 2.73 -26.01 7.52
CA PRO A 210 4.06 -26.03 8.14
C PRO A 210 3.97 -26.30 9.65
N SER A 211 4.92 -27.09 10.18
CA SER A 211 5.13 -27.19 11.63
C SER A 211 5.60 -25.85 12.19
N LEU A 212 4.93 -25.37 13.23
CA LEU A 212 5.19 -24.09 13.90
C LEU A 212 6.12 -24.23 15.12
N GLU A 213 6.76 -25.38 15.34
CA GLU A 213 7.72 -25.57 16.44
C GLU A 213 8.94 -24.64 16.37
N LYS A 214 9.28 -24.16 15.16
CA LYS A 214 10.41 -23.26 14.89
C LYS A 214 9.94 -22.01 14.16
N PRO A 215 9.15 -21.13 14.80
CA PRO A 215 8.50 -20.01 14.13
C PRO A 215 9.52 -18.98 13.63
N ALA A 216 10.61 -18.75 14.37
CA ALA A 216 11.70 -17.85 13.97
C ALA A 216 12.32 -18.21 12.61
N ALA A 217 12.41 -19.51 12.28
CA ALA A 217 12.96 -19.96 11.01
C ALA A 217 12.01 -19.69 9.83
N TRP A 218 10.71 -19.69 10.08
CA TRP A 218 9.70 -19.30 9.09
C TRP A 218 9.66 -17.79 8.90
N ALA A 219 9.67 -17.02 9.99
CA ALA A 219 9.71 -15.56 9.93
C ALA A 219 10.95 -15.07 9.16
N ALA A 220 12.13 -15.64 9.45
CA ALA A 220 13.35 -15.37 8.71
C ALA A 220 13.25 -15.72 7.21
N ALA A 221 12.58 -16.83 6.87
CA ALA A 221 12.40 -17.23 5.48
C ALA A 221 11.49 -16.25 4.72
N VAL A 222 10.39 -15.82 5.36
CA VAL A 222 9.46 -14.84 4.81
C VAL A 222 10.15 -13.49 4.62
N GLU A 223 10.88 -12.99 5.62
CA GLU A 223 11.63 -11.73 5.48
C GLU A 223 12.69 -11.82 4.37
N PHE A 224 13.42 -12.94 4.25
CA PHE A 224 14.40 -13.09 3.18
C PHE A 224 13.75 -13.02 1.79
N ILE A 225 12.65 -13.77 1.58
CA ILE A 225 11.93 -13.73 0.29
C ILE A 225 11.42 -12.32 0.03
N MET A 226 10.83 -11.65 1.03
CA MET A 226 10.35 -10.27 0.89
C MET A 226 11.49 -9.30 0.53
N ASN A 227 12.70 -9.48 1.06
CA ASN A 227 13.86 -8.69 0.66
C ASN A 227 14.23 -8.89 -0.81
N GLU A 228 14.19 -10.13 -1.31
CA GLU A 228 14.37 -10.40 -2.74
C GLU A 228 13.28 -9.71 -3.59
N GLN A 229 12.01 -9.78 -3.15
CA GLN A 229 10.87 -9.15 -3.84
C GLN A 229 10.96 -7.62 -3.89
N ASN A 230 11.72 -7.01 -2.97
CA ASN A 230 11.88 -5.56 -2.88
C ASN A 230 13.28 -5.09 -3.24
N MET A 231 14.09 -5.97 -3.87
CA MET A 231 15.46 -5.70 -4.27
C MET A 231 16.32 -5.10 -3.15
N ARG A 232 16.13 -5.58 -1.91
CA ARG A 232 16.96 -5.23 -0.76
C ARG A 232 18.13 -6.20 -0.69
N ASP A 233 19.34 -5.66 -0.66
CA ASP A 233 20.58 -6.43 -0.58
C ASP A 233 20.83 -6.96 0.85
N LEU A 234 20.09 -7.99 1.25
CA LEU A 234 20.31 -8.73 2.49
C LEU A 234 20.56 -10.20 2.21
N THR A 235 21.68 -10.70 2.72
CA THR A 235 22.04 -12.11 2.57
C THR A 235 21.18 -12.99 3.49
N GLN A 236 21.00 -14.27 3.13
CA GLN A 236 20.32 -15.26 3.98
C GLN A 236 20.96 -15.36 5.37
N ALA A 237 22.29 -15.24 5.46
CA ALA A 237 23.01 -15.28 6.73
C ALA A 237 22.71 -14.04 7.60
N ALA A 238 22.60 -12.86 6.98
CA ALA A 238 22.25 -11.63 7.68
C ALA A 238 20.82 -11.69 8.25
N VAL A 239 19.84 -12.15 7.46
CA VAL A 239 18.47 -12.35 7.95
C VAL A 239 18.41 -13.44 9.03
N GLY A 240 19.08 -14.57 8.82
CA GLY A 240 19.16 -15.64 9.82
C GLY A 240 19.70 -15.16 11.17
N LYS A 241 20.71 -14.28 11.17
CA LYS A 241 21.25 -13.68 12.39
C LYS A 241 20.21 -12.86 13.16
N GLN A 242 19.34 -12.11 12.48
CA GLN A 242 18.30 -11.29 13.12
C GLN A 242 17.30 -12.16 13.92
N TYR A 243 17.02 -13.36 13.43
CA TYR A 243 16.12 -14.32 14.08
C TYR A 243 16.83 -15.37 14.93
N LYS A 244 18.17 -15.31 15.04
CA LYS A 244 19.00 -16.32 15.71
C LYS A 244 18.82 -17.73 15.13
N VAL A 245 18.72 -17.83 13.79
CA VAL A 245 18.52 -19.08 13.06
C VAL A 245 19.68 -19.35 12.10
N GLY A 246 20.20 -20.57 12.11
CA GLY A 246 21.24 -21.00 11.16
C GLY A 246 20.70 -21.30 9.76
N LEU A 247 21.57 -21.17 8.74
CA LEU A 247 21.23 -21.41 7.33
C LEU A 247 20.58 -22.78 7.07
N ALA A 248 21.04 -23.82 7.76
CA ALA A 248 20.50 -25.18 7.63
C ALA A 248 18.99 -25.27 7.96
N SER A 249 18.48 -24.39 8.82
CA SER A 249 17.05 -24.33 9.16
C SER A 249 16.27 -23.36 8.27
N LEU A 250 16.93 -22.30 7.79
CA LEU A 250 16.34 -21.23 6.97
C LEU A 250 16.14 -21.64 5.51
N VAL A 251 17.19 -22.15 4.86
CA VAL A 251 17.21 -22.42 3.40
C VAL A 251 16.11 -23.40 2.96
N PRO A 252 15.85 -24.52 3.66
CA PRO A 252 14.76 -25.42 3.27
C PRO A 252 13.39 -24.74 3.28
N ARG A 253 13.15 -23.82 4.23
CA ARG A 253 11.89 -23.07 4.35
C ARG A 253 11.70 -22.06 3.23
N ILE A 254 12.77 -21.36 2.84
CA ILE A 254 12.76 -20.48 1.67
C ILE A 254 12.34 -21.28 0.43
N LYS A 255 12.99 -22.43 0.19
CA LYS A 255 12.67 -23.33 -0.94
C LYS A 255 11.23 -23.81 -0.87
N GLN A 256 10.74 -24.16 0.32
CA GLN A 256 9.37 -24.63 0.50
C GLN A 256 8.33 -23.56 0.19
N ILE A 257 8.51 -22.33 0.69
CA ILE A 257 7.61 -21.21 0.41
C ILE A 257 7.60 -20.90 -1.10
N LYS A 258 8.78 -20.69 -1.69
CA LYS A 258 8.88 -20.37 -3.14
C LYS A 258 8.26 -21.46 -4.01
N LYS A 259 8.50 -22.74 -3.68
CA LYS A 259 7.93 -23.87 -4.41
C LYS A 259 6.41 -23.94 -4.26
N ALA A 260 5.89 -23.82 -3.04
CA ALA A 260 4.46 -23.93 -2.77
C ALA A 260 3.66 -22.79 -3.42
N LEU A 261 4.24 -21.59 -3.47
CA LEU A 261 3.60 -20.40 -4.05
C LEU A 261 3.97 -20.15 -5.52
N ASN A 262 4.80 -21.02 -6.11
CA ASN A 262 5.34 -20.89 -7.46
C ASN A 262 5.99 -19.52 -7.74
N ILE A 263 6.81 -19.03 -6.81
CA ILE A 263 7.51 -17.74 -6.96
C ILE A 263 8.74 -17.92 -7.85
N GLN A 264 8.73 -17.28 -9.02
CA GLN A 264 9.84 -17.27 -9.99
C GLN A 264 10.26 -15.83 -10.28
N GLY A 265 11.23 -15.30 -9.52
CA GLY A 265 11.68 -13.91 -9.65
C GLY A 265 10.81 -12.93 -8.84
N LEU A 266 10.54 -11.76 -9.41
CA LEU A 266 9.65 -10.77 -8.82
C LEU A 266 8.19 -11.16 -9.09
N ASP A 267 7.41 -11.21 -8.03
CA ASP A 267 6.01 -11.61 -8.01
C ASP A 267 5.17 -10.41 -7.59
N GLU A 268 4.27 -9.96 -8.48
CA GLU A 268 3.41 -8.79 -8.27
C GLU A 268 2.58 -8.87 -6.98
N ARG A 269 2.31 -10.08 -6.47
CA ARG A 269 1.57 -10.29 -5.23
C ARG A 269 2.36 -9.84 -4.00
N TYR A 270 3.68 -9.91 -4.06
CA TYR A 270 4.59 -9.76 -2.92
C TYR A 270 5.64 -8.65 -3.08
N THR A 271 5.76 -8.06 -4.28
CA THR A 271 6.63 -6.90 -4.53
C THR A 271 5.91 -5.57 -4.27
N ASP A 272 6.68 -4.58 -3.86
CA ASP A 272 6.27 -3.17 -3.76
C ASP A 272 6.74 -2.36 -4.99
N ILE A 273 7.31 -3.02 -5.99
CA ILE A 273 7.73 -2.41 -7.25
C ILE A 273 6.54 -2.51 -8.21
N GLN A 274 5.74 -1.45 -8.31
CA GLN A 274 4.66 -1.40 -9.29
C GLN A 274 5.22 -1.13 -10.70
N SER A 275 4.74 -1.91 -11.66
CA SER A 275 4.85 -1.65 -13.10
C SER A 275 3.47 -1.36 -13.68
N THR A 276 2.73 -0.39 -13.13
CA THR A 276 1.44 -0.03 -13.73
C THR A 276 1.73 0.84 -14.95
N GLN A 277 1.59 0.28 -16.15
CA GLN A 277 1.48 1.07 -17.38
C GLN A 277 0.01 1.45 -17.55
N ILE A 278 -0.34 2.70 -17.28
CA ILE A 278 -1.63 3.24 -17.71
C ILE A 278 -1.50 3.52 -19.21
N VAL A 279 -2.07 2.64 -20.04
CA VAL A 279 -2.08 2.82 -21.50
C VAL A 279 -3.21 3.79 -21.85
N TYR A 280 -2.85 5.00 -22.25
CA TYR A 280 -3.78 5.95 -22.84
C TYR A 280 -4.22 5.43 -24.21
N LYS A 281 -5.53 5.34 -24.45
CA LYS A 281 -6.07 5.29 -25.82
C LYS A 281 -6.16 6.74 -26.29
N ASP A 282 -5.25 7.15 -27.17
CA ASP A 282 -5.38 8.42 -27.88
C ASP A 282 -6.54 8.31 -28.87
N ASP A 283 -7.71 8.81 -28.50
CA ASP A 283 -8.82 9.06 -29.42
C ASP A 283 -8.57 10.37 -30.21
N HIS A 284 -7.48 10.37 -30.98
CA HIS A 284 -7.22 11.38 -32.00
C HIS A 284 -6.93 10.72 -33.36
N GLN A 285 -7.87 9.89 -33.84
CA GLN A 285 -7.93 9.61 -35.27
C GLN A 285 -8.48 10.84 -36.00
N HIS A 286 -7.60 11.41 -36.81
CA HIS A 286 -7.82 12.52 -37.72
C HIS A 286 -9.08 12.35 -38.55
N ASN A 287 -9.99 13.31 -38.42
CA ASN A 287 -11.02 13.56 -39.42
C ASN A 287 -10.43 14.47 -40.50
N ASN A 288 -9.57 13.91 -41.36
CA ASN A 288 -9.17 14.53 -42.62
C ASN A 288 -9.92 13.81 -43.74
N GLY A 289 -11.21 14.15 -43.89
CA GLY A 289 -11.95 13.94 -45.11
C GLY A 289 -11.72 15.14 -46.02
N GLU A 290 -10.89 14.95 -47.04
CA GLU A 290 -10.66 15.89 -48.13
C GLU A 290 -11.98 16.26 -48.82
N SER A 291 -12.11 17.54 -49.18
CA SER A 291 -13.13 18.09 -50.08
C SER A 291 -12.67 18.01 -51.53
#